data_AF-X2DH27-F1
#
_entry.id   AF-X2DH27-F1
#
_cell.length_a   1.000
_cell.length_b   1.000
_cell.length_c   1.000
_cell.angle_alpha   90.00
_cell.angle_beta   90.00
_cell.angle_gamma   90.00
#
_symmetry.space_group_name_H-M   'P 1'
#
loop_
_entity.id
_entity.type
_entity.pdbx_description
1 polymer ?
#
loop_
_entity_poly.entity_id
_entity_poly.type
_entity_poly.pdbx_seq_one_letter_code
_entity_poly.pdbx_strand_id
1 'polypeptide(L)'
;PPIVGTGMEREVAKNSSMVVRARRAGKVTYADATRIEVGSDHYALKKYQGLNERTLQNQKPLVNIGDKVEKGQIIADGAATRLGELALGRNVLVGFMSFDGFNYEDAIIISEELVRDDTYTSIHIEDFDVEIRETKLGREEFTRDIPNVSEKALRNLDETGIVQTGTYVKPGDILVGKVSPKSKTELTPEEKLLHAIFGRAGEDVKNDSLEVPSGMEGIVIDTQKFSRRMSLGEDERKEFERELKQHETEGNAEIASTFESLVRDLEEAAGIKLKDPTGTPLADGQDPKFIAERATAFRFDLVLEQVTDEEKKAEVEKVYKVQWQNVENAIDERDRKLNSMKRGDELRSGVLQMVKIYIATKRTISVGDKMAGRHGNKGVIAKILPIEDMPFLPDGTPIQIMLNPLGVPSR
;
A
#
# COMPACT_ATOMS: atom_id res chain seq x y z
N PRO A 1 -22.14 -7.84 -3.02
CA PRO A 1 -22.44 -7.93 -4.47
C PRO A 1 -23.73 -7.18 -4.81
N PRO A 2 -23.93 -6.76 -6.06
CA PRO A 2 -25.20 -6.15 -6.48
C PRO A 2 -26.33 -7.19 -6.40
N ILE A 3 -27.48 -6.80 -5.84
CA ILE A 3 -28.66 -7.71 -5.77
C ILE A 3 -29.23 -7.96 -7.17
N VAL A 4 -29.21 -6.94 -8.02
CA VAL A 4 -29.62 -7.02 -9.43
C VAL A 4 -28.37 -6.93 -10.30
N GLY A 5 -27.95 -8.03 -10.91
CA GLY A 5 -26.75 -8.12 -11.75
C GLY A 5 -27.05 -8.67 -13.14
N THR A 6 -26.02 -8.72 -13.99
CA THR A 6 -26.11 -9.32 -15.35
C THR A 6 -25.31 -10.62 -15.49
N GLY A 7 -24.47 -10.96 -14.50
CA GLY A 7 -23.51 -12.06 -14.55
C GLY A 7 -22.14 -11.62 -15.07
N MET A 8 -22.06 -10.45 -15.73
CA MET A 8 -20.79 -9.86 -16.17
C MET A 8 -19.90 -9.44 -14.99
N GLU A 9 -20.49 -9.21 -13.82
CA GLU A 9 -19.77 -8.78 -12.62
C GLU A 9 -18.67 -9.76 -12.22
N ARG A 10 -18.91 -11.07 -12.41
CA ARG A 10 -17.94 -12.13 -12.13
C ARG A 10 -16.83 -12.18 -13.19
N GLU A 11 -17.18 -12.03 -14.47
CA GLU A 11 -16.21 -12.05 -15.57
C GLU A 11 -15.30 -10.80 -15.54
N VAL A 12 -15.86 -9.63 -15.23
CA VAL A 12 -15.06 -8.40 -15.09
C VAL A 12 -14.09 -8.52 -13.91
N ALA A 13 -14.54 -9.00 -12.75
CA ALA A 13 -13.68 -9.20 -11.59
C ALA A 13 -12.59 -10.24 -11.88
N LYS A 14 -12.95 -11.37 -12.49
CA LYS A 14 -12.01 -12.46 -12.86
C LYS A 14 -10.93 -12.00 -13.83
N ASN A 15 -11.24 -11.12 -14.77
CA ASN A 15 -10.29 -10.62 -15.77
C ASN A 15 -9.55 -9.35 -15.33
N SER A 16 -9.87 -8.81 -14.15
CA SER A 16 -9.16 -7.68 -13.55
C SER A 16 -7.92 -8.12 -12.79
N SER A 17 -6.85 -7.33 -12.87
CA SER A 17 -5.63 -7.51 -12.07
C SER A 17 -5.76 -6.97 -10.63
N MET A 18 -6.95 -6.50 -10.24
CA MET A 18 -7.21 -5.98 -8.89
C MET A 18 -7.43 -7.09 -7.86
N VAL A 19 -7.91 -8.27 -8.29
CA VAL A 19 -8.16 -9.42 -7.42
C VAL A 19 -6.97 -10.40 -7.44
N VAL A 20 -6.86 -11.24 -6.42
CA VAL A 20 -5.83 -12.30 -6.38
C VAL A 20 -6.46 -13.62 -6.80
N ARG A 21 -5.81 -14.32 -7.73
CA ARG A 21 -6.27 -15.59 -8.30
C ARG A 21 -5.26 -16.69 -8.00
N ALA A 22 -5.75 -17.88 -7.66
CA ALA A 22 -4.92 -19.06 -7.48
C ALA A 22 -4.29 -19.46 -8.83
N ARG A 23 -2.96 -19.58 -8.88
CA ARG A 23 -2.20 -20.03 -10.06
C ARG A 23 -2.42 -21.52 -10.32
N ARG A 24 -2.60 -22.30 -9.25
CA ARG A 24 -2.76 -23.76 -9.26
C ARG A 24 -3.90 -24.17 -8.31
N ALA A 25 -4.48 -25.34 -8.58
CA ALA A 25 -5.41 -25.96 -7.64
C ALA A 25 -4.64 -26.52 -6.45
N GLY A 26 -5.21 -26.44 -5.24
CA GLY A 26 -4.54 -26.87 -4.03
C GLY A 26 -5.38 -26.66 -2.78
N LYS A 27 -4.79 -26.99 -1.63
CA LYS A 27 -5.40 -26.72 -0.31
C LYS A 27 -4.73 -25.49 0.30
N VAL A 28 -5.52 -24.59 0.86
CA VAL A 28 -5.02 -23.42 1.59
C VAL A 28 -4.35 -23.90 2.87
N THR A 29 -3.04 -23.68 2.98
CA THR A 29 -2.22 -24.05 4.15
C THR A 29 -2.19 -22.91 5.17
N TYR A 30 -2.19 -21.67 4.70
CA TYR A 30 -2.14 -20.47 5.52
C TYR A 30 -2.95 -19.34 4.88
N ALA A 31 -3.64 -18.55 5.69
CA ALA A 31 -4.36 -17.37 5.24
C ALA A 31 -4.44 -16.35 6.37
N ASP A 32 -3.93 -15.14 6.12
CA ASP A 32 -4.11 -13.99 6.99
C ASP A 32 -4.45 -12.72 6.17
N ALA A 33 -4.39 -11.57 6.83
CA ALA A 33 -4.72 -10.30 6.19
C ALA A 33 -3.68 -9.83 5.16
N THR A 34 -2.45 -10.36 5.14
CA THR A 34 -1.32 -9.89 4.34
C THR A 34 -0.81 -10.92 3.33
N ARG A 35 -1.04 -12.22 3.54
CA ARG A 35 -0.63 -13.29 2.65
C ARG A 35 -1.57 -14.49 2.69
N ILE A 36 -1.58 -15.24 1.60
CA ILE A 36 -2.28 -16.52 1.47
C ILE A 36 -1.28 -17.53 0.91
N GLU A 37 -1.30 -18.76 1.40
CA GLU A 37 -0.48 -19.86 0.92
C GLU A 37 -1.38 -21.01 0.46
N VAL A 38 -1.12 -21.52 -0.75
CA VAL A 38 -1.86 -22.63 -1.35
C VAL A 38 -0.85 -23.68 -1.82
N GLY A 39 -0.73 -24.78 -1.08
CA GLY A 39 0.32 -25.77 -1.33
C GLY A 39 1.70 -25.14 -1.18
N SER A 40 2.47 -25.05 -2.28
CA SER A 40 3.78 -24.37 -2.32
C SER A 40 3.72 -22.94 -2.88
N ASP A 41 2.56 -22.47 -3.34
CA ASP A 41 2.41 -21.11 -3.87
C ASP A 41 2.15 -20.10 -2.75
N HIS A 42 2.92 -19.00 -2.78
CA HIS A 42 2.79 -17.87 -1.87
C HIS A 42 2.16 -16.67 -2.59
N TYR A 43 1.15 -16.06 -1.97
CA TYR A 43 0.43 -14.91 -2.50
C TYR A 43 0.47 -13.75 -1.50
N ALA A 44 1.31 -12.75 -1.76
CA ALA A 44 1.31 -11.51 -0.98
C ALA A 44 0.12 -10.61 -1.39
N LEU A 45 -0.64 -10.15 -0.41
CA LEU A 45 -1.79 -9.26 -0.59
C LEU A 45 -1.36 -7.80 -0.52
N LYS A 46 -1.87 -6.99 -1.45
CA LYS A 46 -1.67 -5.53 -1.46
C LYS A 46 -2.56 -4.88 -0.41
N LYS A 47 -1.94 -4.24 0.59
CA LYS A 47 -2.64 -3.58 1.70
C LYS A 47 -2.51 -2.08 1.60
N TYR A 48 -3.64 -1.40 1.71
CA TYR A 48 -3.74 0.06 1.75
C TYR A 48 -2.84 0.78 0.72
N GLN A 49 -2.81 0.28 -0.52
CA GLN A 49 -1.98 0.87 -1.58
C GLN A 49 -2.77 1.97 -2.29
N GLY A 50 -2.18 3.16 -2.44
CA GLY A 50 -2.77 4.24 -3.22
C GLY A 50 -2.85 3.91 -4.71
N LEU A 51 -3.97 4.26 -5.33
CA LEU A 51 -4.18 4.23 -6.78
C LEU A 51 -4.01 5.63 -7.38
N ASN A 52 -3.90 5.71 -8.71
CA ASN A 52 -3.63 6.97 -9.42
C ASN A 52 -4.66 8.07 -9.13
N GLU A 53 -5.92 7.72 -8.90
CA GLU A 53 -6.99 8.67 -8.57
C GLU A 53 -7.12 8.94 -7.05
N ARG A 54 -6.03 8.71 -6.29
CA ARG A 54 -5.98 8.84 -4.82
C ARG A 54 -6.93 7.90 -4.08
N THR A 55 -7.52 6.93 -4.78
CA THR A 55 -8.36 5.89 -4.19
C THR A 55 -7.52 4.74 -3.64
N LEU A 56 -8.16 3.79 -2.96
CA LEU A 56 -7.50 2.74 -2.21
C LEU A 56 -7.61 1.37 -2.89
N GLN A 57 -6.47 0.71 -3.09
CA GLN A 57 -6.40 -0.73 -3.29
C GLN A 57 -6.14 -1.43 -1.94
N ASN A 58 -7.11 -2.20 -1.48
CA ASN A 58 -6.94 -3.04 -0.29
C ASN A 58 -7.49 -4.44 -0.55
N GLN A 59 -6.59 -5.41 -0.61
CA GLN A 59 -6.95 -6.80 -0.86
C GLN A 59 -7.34 -7.50 0.45
N LYS A 60 -8.40 -8.30 0.39
CA LYS A 60 -8.95 -9.04 1.54
C LYS A 60 -9.09 -10.52 1.20
N PRO A 61 -8.55 -11.43 2.03
CA PRO A 61 -8.68 -12.86 1.80
C PRO A 61 -10.16 -13.27 1.79
N LEU A 62 -10.52 -14.17 0.87
CA LEU A 62 -11.83 -14.80 0.77
C LEU A 62 -11.86 -16.23 1.31
N VAL A 63 -10.71 -16.91 1.22
CA VAL A 63 -10.55 -18.31 1.59
C VAL A 63 -10.09 -18.45 3.04
N ASN A 64 -10.45 -19.56 3.66
CA ASN A 64 -10.02 -19.94 5.00
C ASN A 64 -8.97 -21.06 4.94
N ILE A 65 -8.24 -21.22 6.04
CA ILE A 65 -7.29 -22.32 6.20
C ILE A 65 -8.03 -23.65 6.04
N GLY A 66 -7.52 -24.50 5.15
CA GLY A 66 -8.08 -25.82 4.87
C GLY A 66 -9.00 -25.90 3.65
N ASP A 67 -9.40 -24.76 3.08
CA ASP A 67 -10.24 -24.72 1.88
C ASP A 67 -9.50 -25.30 0.67
N LYS A 68 -10.24 -25.98 -0.21
CA LYS A 68 -9.72 -26.44 -1.51
C LYS A 68 -10.03 -25.38 -2.56
N VAL A 69 -9.01 -24.96 -3.30
CA VAL A 69 -9.13 -23.97 -4.37
C VAL A 69 -8.81 -24.58 -5.73
N GLU A 70 -9.48 -24.08 -6.76
CA GLU A 70 -9.26 -24.45 -8.15
C GLU A 70 -8.31 -23.47 -8.86
N LYS A 71 -7.70 -23.92 -9.97
CA LYS A 71 -6.88 -23.05 -10.80
C LYS A 71 -7.71 -21.89 -11.36
N GLY A 72 -7.26 -20.66 -11.10
CA GLY A 72 -7.91 -19.43 -11.53
C GLY A 72 -9.03 -18.95 -10.61
N GLN A 73 -9.32 -19.65 -9.51
CA GLN A 73 -10.29 -19.20 -8.51
C GLN A 73 -9.79 -17.92 -7.82
N ILE A 74 -10.70 -16.99 -7.55
CA ILE A 74 -10.40 -15.76 -6.81
C ILE A 74 -10.26 -16.12 -5.32
N ILE A 75 -9.08 -15.85 -4.76
CA ILE A 75 -8.73 -16.17 -3.36
C ILE A 75 -8.69 -14.92 -2.47
N ALA A 76 -8.59 -13.73 -3.06
CA ALA A 76 -8.75 -12.46 -2.36
C ALA A 76 -9.47 -11.42 -3.23
N ASP A 77 -10.43 -10.73 -2.62
CA ASP A 77 -11.07 -9.55 -3.21
C ASP A 77 -10.08 -8.37 -3.24
N GLY A 78 -10.23 -7.49 -4.22
CA GLY A 78 -9.57 -6.19 -4.29
C GLY A 78 -10.53 -5.02 -4.07
N ALA A 79 -10.13 -3.83 -4.51
CA ALA A 79 -11.03 -2.67 -4.45
C ALA A 79 -12.25 -2.87 -5.35
N ALA A 80 -13.41 -2.42 -4.86
CA ALA A 80 -14.70 -2.52 -5.53
C ALA A 80 -15.08 -3.95 -5.99
N THR A 81 -14.66 -4.97 -5.24
CA THR A 81 -15.08 -6.37 -5.45
C THR A 81 -15.57 -6.98 -4.14
N ARG A 82 -16.53 -7.90 -4.23
CA ARG A 82 -17.08 -8.62 -3.08
C ARG A 82 -17.41 -10.05 -3.50
N LEU A 83 -16.82 -11.03 -2.83
CA LEU A 83 -16.98 -12.46 -3.12
C LEU A 83 -16.62 -12.83 -4.57
N GLY A 84 -15.61 -12.17 -5.14
CA GLY A 84 -15.18 -12.39 -6.51
C GLY A 84 -16.08 -11.77 -7.58
N GLU A 85 -17.02 -10.92 -7.20
CA GLU A 85 -17.89 -10.16 -8.11
C GLU A 85 -17.62 -8.67 -8.02
N LEU A 86 -17.75 -7.96 -9.14
CA LEU A 86 -17.67 -6.50 -9.19
C LEU A 86 -18.79 -5.87 -8.33
N ALA A 87 -18.39 -5.02 -7.38
CA ALA A 87 -19.26 -4.34 -6.44
C ALA A 87 -18.84 -2.87 -6.31
N LEU A 88 -19.26 -2.05 -7.28
CA LEU A 88 -18.92 -0.62 -7.38
C LEU A 88 -19.63 0.27 -6.34
N GLY A 89 -20.68 -0.23 -5.69
CA GLY A 89 -21.50 0.56 -4.78
C GLY A 89 -22.27 -0.31 -3.79
N ARG A 90 -23.34 0.25 -3.23
CA ARG A 90 -24.17 -0.36 -2.19
C ARG A 90 -25.60 -0.50 -2.67
N ASN A 91 -26.25 -1.60 -2.31
CA ASN A 91 -27.69 -1.74 -2.45
C ASN A 91 -28.32 -1.05 -1.24
N VAL A 92 -29.35 -0.25 -1.47
CA VAL A 92 -30.03 0.55 -0.45
C VAL A 92 -31.53 0.53 -0.70
N LEU A 93 -32.32 0.73 0.35
CA LEU A 93 -33.77 0.85 0.25
C LEU A 93 -34.14 2.25 -0.27
N VAL A 94 -34.75 2.31 -1.46
CA VAL A 94 -35.07 3.57 -2.15
C VAL A 94 -36.58 3.81 -2.18
N GLY A 95 -37.00 5.03 -1.82
CA GLY A 95 -38.36 5.53 -1.99
C GLY A 95 -38.46 6.51 -3.16
N PHE A 96 -39.45 6.32 -4.04
CA PHE A 96 -39.78 7.29 -5.09
C PHE A 96 -40.98 8.13 -4.66
N MET A 97 -40.72 9.31 -4.12
CA MET A 97 -41.76 10.26 -3.69
C MET A 97 -41.19 11.66 -3.61
N SER A 98 -42.01 12.69 -3.77
CA SER A 98 -41.61 14.07 -3.48
C SER A 98 -41.63 14.31 -1.96
N PHE A 99 -40.59 14.96 -1.43
CA PHE A 99 -40.47 15.19 0.01
C PHE A 99 -40.02 16.63 0.29
N ASP A 100 -40.95 17.47 0.73
CA ASP A 100 -40.75 18.88 1.12
C ASP A 100 -39.91 19.74 0.15
N GLY A 101 -39.86 19.35 -1.13
CA GLY A 101 -39.03 19.99 -2.15
C GLY A 101 -37.52 19.74 -2.02
N PHE A 102 -37.05 18.98 -1.02
CA PHE A 102 -35.62 18.70 -0.84
C PHE A 102 -35.04 17.80 -1.94
N ASN A 103 -35.89 17.01 -2.61
CA ASN A 103 -35.52 16.24 -3.79
C ASN A 103 -36.05 16.87 -5.09
N TYR A 104 -36.08 18.20 -5.17
CA TYR A 104 -36.42 18.91 -6.40
C TYR A 104 -35.40 18.63 -7.52
N GLU A 105 -35.88 18.54 -8.77
CA GLU A 105 -35.09 18.11 -9.93
C GLU A 105 -34.35 16.79 -9.69
N ASP A 106 -33.01 16.83 -9.69
CA ASP A 106 -32.10 15.70 -9.52
C ASP A 106 -31.55 15.64 -8.07
N ALA A 107 -32.08 16.42 -7.14
CA ALA A 107 -31.63 16.38 -5.75
C ALA A 107 -31.99 15.05 -5.08
N ILE A 108 -31.10 14.57 -4.22
CA ILE A 108 -31.24 13.32 -3.49
C ILE A 108 -31.29 13.62 -1.99
N ILE A 109 -32.18 12.93 -1.29
CA ILE A 109 -32.22 12.93 0.18
C ILE A 109 -31.72 11.57 0.65
N ILE A 110 -30.84 11.56 1.64
CA ILE A 110 -30.32 10.34 2.25
C ILE A 110 -30.64 10.30 3.75
N SER A 111 -30.80 9.10 4.29
CA SER A 111 -30.94 8.86 5.72
C SER A 111 -29.60 9.04 6.44
N GLU A 112 -29.63 9.61 7.63
CA GLU A 112 -28.51 9.65 8.57
C GLU A 112 -27.96 8.25 8.88
N GLU A 113 -28.79 7.20 8.80
CA GLU A 113 -28.37 5.80 8.94
C GLU A 113 -27.19 5.47 8.02
N LEU A 114 -27.24 5.92 6.76
CA LEU A 114 -26.19 5.63 5.77
C LEU A 114 -24.85 6.29 6.11
N VAL A 115 -24.90 7.46 6.77
CA VAL A 115 -23.74 8.19 7.24
C VAL A 115 -23.17 7.51 8.48
N ARG A 116 -24.04 7.18 9.44
CA ARG A 116 -23.69 6.50 10.69
C ARG A 116 -23.04 5.14 10.44
N ASP A 117 -23.54 4.38 9.47
CA ASP A 117 -23.05 3.04 9.14
C ASP A 117 -21.84 3.04 8.19
N ASP A 118 -21.27 4.21 7.89
CA ASP A 118 -20.13 4.37 6.97
C ASP A 118 -20.38 3.72 5.59
N THR A 119 -21.63 3.69 5.14
CA THR A 119 -22.04 2.88 3.98
C THR A 119 -21.33 3.34 2.69
N TYR A 120 -21.23 4.65 2.53
CA TYR A 120 -20.58 5.34 1.40
C TYR A 120 -19.29 6.06 1.79
N THR A 121 -18.66 5.66 2.89
CA THR A 121 -17.38 6.25 3.30
C THR A 121 -16.25 5.67 2.46
N SER A 122 -15.44 6.55 1.88
CA SER A 122 -14.24 6.20 1.11
C SER A 122 -12.96 6.54 1.88
N ILE A 123 -11.89 5.80 1.56
CA ILE A 123 -10.55 6.09 2.04
C ILE A 123 -9.76 6.62 0.85
N HIS A 124 -9.16 7.79 1.03
CA HIS A 124 -8.30 8.43 0.06
C HIS A 124 -6.87 8.44 0.59
N ILE A 125 -5.92 8.06 -0.24
CA ILE A 125 -4.50 8.19 0.08
C ILE A 125 -3.95 9.32 -0.76
N GLU A 126 -3.46 10.35 -0.08
CA GLU A 126 -2.80 11.48 -0.71
C GLU A 126 -1.32 11.44 -0.33
N ASP A 127 -0.46 11.64 -1.32
CA ASP A 127 0.98 11.70 -1.14
C ASP A 127 1.48 13.14 -1.20
N PHE A 128 2.37 13.46 -0.26
CA PHE A 128 3.06 14.73 -0.17
C PHE A 128 4.56 14.49 -0.23
N ASP A 129 5.26 15.23 -1.06
CA ASP A 129 6.71 15.16 -1.14
C ASP A 129 7.35 16.52 -0.86
N VAL A 130 8.51 16.48 -0.22
CA VAL A 130 9.39 17.63 -0.04
C VAL A 130 10.81 17.21 -0.33
N GLU A 131 11.54 18.08 -1.03
CA GLU A 131 12.93 17.86 -1.42
C GLU A 131 13.82 18.91 -0.74
N ILE A 132 15.01 18.48 -0.32
CA ILE A 132 16.11 19.39 0.03
C ILE A 132 17.11 19.49 -1.11
N ARG A 133 17.55 20.71 -1.36
CA ARG A 133 18.48 21.03 -2.43
C ARG A 133 19.71 21.74 -1.89
N GLU A 134 20.80 21.67 -2.66
CA GLU A 134 21.96 22.51 -2.42
C GLU A 134 21.73 23.87 -3.08
N THR A 135 21.67 24.93 -2.28
CA THR A 135 21.50 26.30 -2.76
C THR A 135 22.84 27.04 -2.74
N LYS A 136 22.90 28.20 -3.40
CA LYS A 136 24.10 29.06 -3.37
C LYS A 136 24.47 29.55 -1.97
N LEU A 137 23.48 29.64 -1.07
CA LEU A 137 23.64 30.15 0.29
C LEU A 137 24.00 29.04 1.29
N GLY A 138 23.90 27.78 0.88
CA GLY A 138 24.16 26.61 1.71
C GLY A 138 23.21 25.47 1.39
N ARG A 139 23.39 24.37 2.11
CA ARG A 139 22.57 23.17 2.03
C ARG A 139 21.28 23.36 2.83
N GLU A 140 20.15 22.98 2.23
CA GLU A 140 18.89 22.83 2.97
C GLU A 140 18.91 21.54 3.78
N GLU A 141 18.26 21.54 4.94
CA GLU A 141 18.30 20.42 5.87
C GLU A 141 16.90 20.10 6.40
N PHE A 142 16.65 18.80 6.60
CA PHE A 142 15.52 18.33 7.38
C PHE A 142 15.91 18.35 8.85
N THR A 143 15.13 19.03 9.67
CA THR A 143 15.41 19.17 11.10
C THR A 143 14.14 19.49 11.86
N ARG A 144 14.11 19.06 13.13
CA ARG A 144 13.08 19.46 14.09
C ARG A 144 13.33 20.87 14.66
N ASP A 145 14.54 21.40 14.54
CA ASP A 145 14.88 22.75 15.00
C ASP A 145 14.45 23.82 13.99
N ILE A 146 13.18 24.22 14.07
CA ILE A 146 12.55 25.14 13.12
C ILE A 146 12.33 26.50 13.80
N PRO A 147 12.81 27.61 13.22
CA PRO A 147 12.67 28.93 13.83
C PRO A 147 11.20 29.38 13.88
N ASN A 148 10.83 30.06 14.97
CA ASN A 148 9.49 30.63 15.20
C ASN A 148 8.34 29.61 15.27
N VAL A 149 8.64 28.33 15.52
CA VAL A 149 7.62 27.28 15.69
C VAL A 149 7.51 26.89 17.16
N SER A 150 6.28 26.74 17.66
CA SER A 150 6.04 26.30 19.04
C SER A 150 6.37 24.82 19.25
N GLU A 151 6.82 24.43 20.46
CA GLU A 151 7.04 23.01 20.79
C GLU A 151 5.81 22.13 20.56
N LYS A 152 4.61 22.68 20.74
CA LYS A 152 3.34 21.99 20.49
C LYS A 152 3.20 21.55 19.04
N ALA A 153 3.70 22.32 18.08
CA ALA A 153 3.66 21.98 16.66
C ALA A 153 4.75 20.95 16.29
N LEU A 154 5.88 20.96 17.00
CA LEU A 154 6.98 20.01 16.82
C LEU A 154 6.73 18.64 17.47
N ARG A 155 5.66 18.49 18.27
CA ARG A 155 5.37 17.25 19.04
C ARG A 155 5.18 16.00 18.17
N ASN A 156 4.76 16.19 16.93
CA ASN A 156 4.45 15.11 15.99
C ASN A 156 5.69 14.68 15.18
N LEU A 157 6.78 15.46 15.25
CA LEU A 157 8.02 15.21 14.51
C LEU A 157 8.99 14.37 15.33
N ASP A 158 9.67 13.46 14.65
CA ASP A 158 10.79 12.71 15.20
C ASP A 158 12.06 13.57 15.32
N GLU A 159 13.17 12.94 15.74
CA GLU A 159 14.47 13.61 15.88
C GLU A 159 15.03 14.14 14.56
N THR A 160 14.62 13.55 13.43
CA THR A 160 15.04 13.95 12.08
C THR A 160 14.16 15.06 11.48
N GLY A 161 13.09 15.45 12.19
CA GLY A 161 12.13 16.43 11.71
C GLY A 161 11.06 15.87 10.79
N ILE A 162 10.81 14.55 10.78
CA ILE A 162 9.77 13.91 9.96
C ILE A 162 8.60 13.48 10.87
N VAL A 163 7.37 13.62 10.40
CA VAL A 163 6.18 13.18 11.14
C VAL A 163 6.17 11.67 11.38
N GLN A 164 5.75 11.24 12.56
CA GLN A 164 5.68 9.82 12.90
C GLN A 164 4.49 9.11 12.22
N THR A 165 4.72 7.91 11.71
CA THR A 165 3.66 7.03 11.19
C THR A 165 2.64 6.70 12.28
N GLY A 166 1.35 6.79 11.94
CA GLY A 166 0.22 6.63 12.87
C GLY A 166 -0.28 7.95 13.47
N THR A 167 0.39 9.08 13.22
CA THR A 167 -0.04 10.39 13.72
C THR A 167 -1.30 10.86 13.01
N TYR A 168 -2.30 11.30 13.77
CA TYR A 168 -3.44 12.04 13.24
C TYR A 168 -3.06 13.51 13.06
N VAL A 169 -3.17 14.00 11.82
CA VAL A 169 -2.74 15.35 11.43
C VAL A 169 -3.92 16.18 10.95
N LYS A 170 -3.87 17.48 11.24
CA LYS A 170 -4.88 18.48 10.90
C LYS A 170 -4.27 19.57 10.02
N PRO A 171 -5.10 20.41 9.35
CA PRO A 171 -4.59 21.54 8.58
C PRO A 171 -3.64 22.41 9.40
N GLY A 172 -2.46 22.71 8.84
CA GLY A 172 -1.42 23.50 9.49
C GLY A 172 -0.49 22.73 10.44
N ASP A 173 -0.70 21.42 10.67
CA ASP A 173 0.31 20.60 11.33
C ASP A 173 1.52 20.40 10.39
N ILE A 174 2.73 20.43 10.96
CA ILE A 174 3.97 20.24 10.21
C ILE A 174 4.18 18.74 9.96
N LEU A 175 4.35 18.37 8.70
CA LEU A 175 4.65 17.00 8.28
C LEU A 175 6.15 16.74 8.16
N VAL A 176 6.91 17.71 7.64
CA VAL A 176 8.37 17.65 7.56
C VAL A 176 8.94 19.01 7.88
N GLY A 177 9.77 19.07 8.91
CA GLY A 177 10.59 20.22 9.23
C GLY A 177 11.69 20.41 8.19
N LYS A 178 11.63 21.50 7.44
CA LYS A 178 12.64 21.89 6.45
C LYS A 178 13.11 23.31 6.76
N VAL A 179 14.43 23.46 6.84
CA VAL A 179 15.08 24.77 6.98
C VAL A 179 15.98 25.06 5.79
N SER A 180 15.91 26.30 5.32
CA SER A 180 16.74 26.80 4.22
C SER A 180 17.62 27.95 4.73
N PRO A 181 18.92 27.99 4.36
CA PRO A 181 19.80 29.08 4.77
C PRO A 181 19.33 30.40 4.18
N LYS A 182 19.30 31.44 5.01
CA LYS A 182 18.83 32.78 4.65
C LYS A 182 20.01 33.74 4.56
N SER A 183 20.02 34.60 3.54
CA SER A 183 20.96 35.72 3.49
C SER A 183 20.72 36.66 4.66
N LYS A 184 21.80 37.14 5.30
CA LYS A 184 21.71 38.16 6.35
C LYS A 184 21.11 39.43 5.76
N THR A 185 19.90 39.78 6.20
CA THR A 185 19.24 41.05 5.88
C THR A 185 19.75 42.12 6.84
N GLU A 186 20.08 43.32 6.33
CA GLU A 186 20.39 44.44 7.20
C GLU A 186 19.14 44.83 8.00
N LEU A 187 19.18 44.60 9.30
CA LEU A 187 18.12 44.98 10.23
C LEU A 187 18.04 46.51 10.36
N THR A 188 16.83 47.04 10.43
CA THR A 188 16.56 48.45 10.77
C THR A 188 17.08 48.78 12.19
N PRO A 189 17.36 50.05 12.54
CA PRO A 189 17.80 50.42 13.89
C PRO A 189 16.87 49.91 15.00
N GLU A 190 15.56 49.88 14.76
CA GLU A 190 14.53 49.37 15.66
C GLU A 190 14.61 47.84 15.83
N GLU A 191 14.81 47.10 14.74
CA GLU A 191 15.01 45.66 14.77
C GLU A 191 16.36 45.28 15.40
N LYS A 192 17.41 46.08 15.17
CA LYS A 192 18.70 45.92 15.86
C LYS A 192 18.56 46.11 17.36
N LEU A 193 17.76 47.08 17.79
CA LEU A 193 17.47 47.29 19.21
C LEU A 193 16.70 46.09 19.79
N LEU A 194 15.67 45.61 19.10
CA LEU A 194 14.91 44.42 19.51
C LEU A 194 15.80 43.16 19.56
N HIS A 195 16.68 42.98 18.57
CA HIS A 195 17.63 41.88 18.53
C HIS A 195 18.62 41.95 19.71
N ALA A 196 19.14 43.14 20.03
CA ALA A 196 20.03 43.34 21.18
C ALA A 196 19.35 43.08 22.53
N ILE A 197 18.03 43.31 22.65
CA ILE A 197 17.27 43.07 23.87
C ILE A 197 16.85 41.59 24.02
N PHE A 198 16.40 40.96 22.93
CA PHE A 198 15.75 39.64 22.98
C PHE A 198 16.59 38.48 22.43
N GLY A 199 17.72 38.73 21.77
CA GLY A 199 18.70 37.73 21.32
C GLY A 199 18.05 36.44 20.78
N ARG A 200 17.44 36.48 19.60
CA ARG A 200 16.76 35.29 19.05
C ARG A 200 17.77 34.35 18.40
N ALA A 201 17.84 33.11 18.90
CA ALA A 201 18.53 32.02 18.22
C ALA A 201 17.78 31.64 16.92
N GLY A 202 18.52 31.27 15.86
CA GLY A 202 17.94 30.71 14.63
C GLY A 202 17.58 31.71 13.51
N GLU A 203 18.12 32.93 13.51
CA GLU A 203 17.80 33.97 12.50
C GLU A 203 18.47 33.74 11.13
N ASP A 204 19.51 32.91 11.07
CA ASP A 204 20.26 32.59 9.85
C ASP A 204 19.54 31.56 8.94
N VAL A 205 18.44 30.98 9.41
CA VAL A 205 17.65 29.98 8.67
C VAL A 205 16.19 30.40 8.55
N LYS A 206 15.56 30.03 7.43
CA LYS A 206 14.14 30.25 7.15
C LYS A 206 13.40 28.91 7.27
N ASN A 207 12.22 28.93 7.87
CA ASN A 207 11.28 27.81 7.82
C ASN A 207 10.70 27.67 6.39
N ASP A 208 10.92 26.51 5.76
CA ASP A 208 10.35 26.10 4.47
C ASP A 208 9.68 24.71 4.58
N SER A 209 9.15 24.42 5.77
CA SER A 209 8.57 23.13 6.14
C SER A 209 7.34 22.76 5.34
N LEU A 210 7.13 21.45 5.18
CA LEU A 210 5.93 20.90 4.59
C LEU A 210 4.83 20.82 5.65
N GLU A 211 3.70 21.47 5.39
CA GLU A 211 2.53 21.49 6.27
C GLU A 211 1.33 20.82 5.61
N VAL A 212 0.40 20.32 6.41
CA VAL A 212 -0.87 19.78 5.92
C VAL A 212 -1.70 20.89 5.27
N PRO A 213 -2.16 20.73 4.01
CA PRO A 213 -3.00 21.73 3.36
C PRO A 213 -4.32 22.01 4.07
N SER A 214 -4.89 23.18 3.78
CA SER A 214 -6.22 23.54 4.26
C SER A 214 -7.30 22.58 3.75
N GLY A 215 -8.22 22.17 4.62
CA GLY A 215 -9.34 21.29 4.26
C GLY A 215 -8.99 19.80 4.19
N MET A 216 -7.79 19.40 4.63
CA MET A 216 -7.40 18.00 4.73
C MET A 216 -7.05 17.62 6.17
N GLU A 217 -7.54 16.47 6.59
CA GLU A 217 -7.13 15.82 7.83
C GLU A 217 -7.08 14.31 7.61
N GLY A 218 -6.24 13.62 8.38
CA GLY A 218 -6.09 12.19 8.19
C GLY A 218 -4.99 11.60 9.06
N ILE A 219 -4.70 10.33 8.81
CA ILE A 219 -3.67 9.59 9.54
C ILE A 219 -2.49 9.39 8.60
N VAL A 220 -1.29 9.69 9.08
CA VAL A 220 -0.05 9.34 8.37
C VAL A 220 0.09 7.82 8.37
N ILE A 221 0.03 7.20 7.19
CA ILE A 221 0.10 5.73 7.06
C ILE A 221 1.50 5.23 6.71
N ASP A 222 2.31 6.05 6.05
CA ASP A 222 3.66 5.69 5.64
C ASP A 222 4.51 6.94 5.40
N THR A 223 5.80 6.83 5.66
CA THR A 223 6.81 7.88 5.46
C THR A 223 8.05 7.27 4.83
N GLN A 224 8.44 7.75 3.66
CA GLN A 224 9.56 7.25 2.88
C GLN A 224 10.61 8.35 2.74
N LYS A 225 11.83 8.10 3.22
CA LYS A 225 12.97 9.00 3.07
C LYS A 225 13.88 8.45 1.99
N PHE A 226 13.99 9.17 0.88
CA PHE A 226 14.91 8.90 -0.22
C PHE A 226 16.15 9.75 -0.05
N SER A 227 17.33 9.14 -0.15
CA SER A 227 18.60 9.85 0.02
C SER A 227 19.62 9.42 -1.03
N ARG A 228 20.34 10.39 -1.60
CA ARG A 228 21.49 10.05 -2.44
C ARG A 228 22.59 9.47 -1.57
N ARG A 229 23.18 8.34 -1.99
CA ARG A 229 24.20 7.60 -1.22
C ARG A 229 25.40 8.44 -0.77
N MET A 230 25.79 9.45 -1.54
CA MET A 230 26.89 10.35 -1.18
C MET A 230 26.55 11.32 -0.03
N SER A 231 25.27 11.49 0.30
CA SER A 231 24.76 12.52 1.23
C SER A 231 24.40 12.00 2.62
N LEU A 232 24.53 10.69 2.86
CA LEU A 232 24.31 10.05 4.16
C LEU A 232 25.44 10.40 5.15
N GLY A 233 25.07 10.73 6.39
CA GLY A 233 26.02 10.92 7.50
C GLY A 233 26.75 9.64 7.90
N GLU A 234 27.79 9.73 8.74
CA GLU A 234 28.57 8.54 9.15
C GLU A 234 27.74 7.51 9.91
N ASP A 235 26.83 7.95 10.77
CA ASP A 235 25.97 7.06 11.55
C ASP A 235 24.84 6.46 10.69
N GLU A 236 24.22 7.27 9.82
CA GLU A 236 23.22 6.79 8.86
C GLU A 236 23.81 5.73 7.90
N ARG A 237 25.09 5.87 7.51
CA ARG A 237 25.79 4.86 6.68
C ARG A 237 25.93 3.53 7.40
N LYS A 238 26.26 3.53 8.69
CA LYS A 238 26.39 2.29 9.48
C LYS A 238 25.05 1.58 9.63
N GLU A 239 23.99 2.34 9.88
CA GLU A 239 22.63 1.78 10.00
C GLU A 239 22.17 1.19 8.66
N PHE A 240 22.40 1.90 7.56
CA PHE A 240 22.12 1.39 6.21
C PHE A 240 22.90 0.10 5.90
N GLU A 241 24.17 0.02 6.26
CA GLU A 241 24.96 -1.22 6.10
C GLU A 241 24.42 -2.38 6.93
N ARG A 242 23.89 -2.11 8.13
CA ARG A 242 23.25 -3.12 8.98
C ARG A 242 21.95 -3.63 8.34
N GLU A 243 21.09 -2.73 7.88
CA GLU A 243 19.83 -3.08 7.19
C GLU A 243 20.09 -3.88 5.91
N LEU A 244 21.10 -3.48 5.13
CA LEU A 244 21.48 -4.17 3.91
C LEU A 244 21.92 -5.62 4.19
N LYS A 245 22.71 -5.84 5.25
CA LYS A 245 23.10 -7.18 5.71
C LYS A 245 21.91 -7.99 6.23
N GLN A 246 20.98 -7.33 6.93
CA GLN A 246 19.78 -8.00 7.43
C GLN A 246 18.91 -8.49 6.27
N HIS A 247 18.62 -7.64 5.29
CA HIS A 247 17.86 -8.04 4.10
C HIS A 247 18.59 -9.07 3.23
N GLU A 248 19.92 -9.02 3.15
CA GLU A 248 20.71 -10.07 2.51
C GLU A 248 20.51 -11.41 3.23
N THR A 249 20.52 -11.41 4.56
CA THR A 249 20.33 -12.63 5.37
C THR A 249 18.90 -13.18 5.24
N GLU A 250 17.89 -12.32 5.33
CA GLU A 250 16.48 -12.70 5.16
C GLU A 250 16.21 -13.27 3.76
N GLY A 251 16.67 -12.58 2.71
CA GLY A 251 16.52 -13.06 1.34
C GLY A 251 17.26 -14.37 1.08
N ASN A 252 18.45 -14.55 1.67
CA ASN A 252 19.16 -15.82 1.57
C ASN A 252 18.42 -16.96 2.30
N ALA A 253 17.77 -16.68 3.43
CA ALA A 253 16.96 -17.68 4.14
C ALA A 253 15.72 -18.11 3.33
N GLU A 254 15.08 -17.18 2.63
CA GLU A 254 13.94 -17.48 1.76
C GLU A 254 14.35 -18.30 0.53
N ILE A 255 15.47 -17.93 -0.12
CA ILE A 255 16.05 -18.72 -1.21
C ILE A 255 16.45 -20.11 -0.71
N ALA A 256 17.07 -20.21 0.47
CA ALA A 256 17.46 -21.49 1.05
C ALA A 256 16.23 -22.39 1.29
N SER A 257 15.18 -21.88 1.94
CA SER A 257 13.94 -22.62 2.20
C SER A 257 13.26 -23.11 0.91
N THR A 258 13.14 -22.24 -0.10
CA THR A 258 12.53 -22.61 -1.39
C THR A 258 13.38 -23.61 -2.17
N PHE A 259 14.70 -23.45 -2.14
CA PHE A 259 15.64 -24.37 -2.78
C PHE A 259 15.71 -25.73 -2.06
N GLU A 260 15.66 -25.77 -0.73
CA GLU A 260 15.56 -27.00 0.06
C GLU A 260 14.29 -27.78 -0.28
N SER A 261 13.15 -27.08 -0.43
CA SER A 261 11.91 -27.71 -0.88
C SER A 261 12.04 -28.29 -2.29
N LEU A 262 12.70 -27.58 -3.21
CA LEU A 262 12.99 -28.08 -4.55
C LEU A 262 13.87 -29.33 -4.49
N VAL A 263 14.97 -29.30 -3.73
CA VAL A 263 15.90 -30.42 -3.59
C VAL A 263 15.19 -31.64 -3.03
N ARG A 264 14.34 -31.47 -2.02
CA ARG A 264 13.56 -32.58 -1.44
C ARG A 264 12.64 -33.23 -2.48
N ASP A 265 11.92 -32.42 -3.25
CA ASP A 265 11.01 -32.92 -4.29
C ASP A 265 11.80 -33.62 -5.42
N LEU A 266 12.99 -33.12 -5.76
CA LEU A 266 13.87 -33.75 -6.74
C LEU A 266 14.49 -35.06 -6.23
N GLU A 267 14.88 -35.14 -4.96
CA GLU A 267 15.39 -36.36 -4.33
C GLU A 267 14.31 -37.45 -4.23
N GLU A 268 13.06 -37.05 -3.94
CA GLU A 268 11.91 -37.96 -3.92
C GLU A 268 11.62 -38.52 -5.33
N ALA A 269 11.64 -37.67 -6.36
CA ALA A 269 11.45 -38.09 -7.76
C ALA A 269 12.61 -38.95 -8.29
N ALA A 270 13.86 -38.62 -7.93
CA ALA A 270 15.04 -39.36 -8.37
C ALA A 270 15.24 -40.68 -7.59
N GLY A 271 14.75 -40.75 -6.35
CA GLY A 271 14.98 -41.87 -5.42
C GLY A 271 16.43 -42.00 -4.96
N ILE A 272 17.23 -40.95 -5.15
CA ILE A 272 18.64 -40.86 -4.76
C ILE A 272 18.88 -39.51 -4.07
N LYS A 273 19.80 -39.48 -3.11
CA LYS A 273 20.32 -38.20 -2.57
C LYS A 273 21.15 -37.51 -3.63
N LEU A 274 20.78 -36.28 -3.97
CA LEU A 274 21.42 -35.51 -5.02
C LEU A 274 22.63 -34.77 -4.46
N LYS A 275 23.77 -34.90 -5.15
CA LYS A 275 25.05 -34.31 -4.73
C LYS A 275 25.55 -33.33 -5.79
N ASP A 276 26.30 -32.33 -5.36
CA ASP A 276 27.09 -31.51 -6.29
C ASP A 276 28.25 -32.32 -6.91
N PRO A 277 28.92 -31.81 -7.96
CA PRO A 277 30.17 -32.35 -8.50
C PRO A 277 31.28 -32.53 -7.45
N THR A 278 31.20 -31.83 -6.31
CA THR A 278 32.12 -31.95 -5.17
C THR A 278 31.74 -33.05 -4.18
N GLY A 279 30.63 -33.76 -4.39
CA GLY A 279 30.15 -34.85 -3.54
C GLY A 279 29.37 -34.41 -2.29
N THR A 280 29.10 -33.11 -2.15
CA THR A 280 28.39 -32.52 -1.01
C THR A 280 26.87 -32.54 -1.25
N PRO A 281 26.04 -32.94 -0.26
CA PRO A 281 24.57 -32.88 -0.36
C PRO A 281 24.08 -31.48 -0.73
N LEU A 282 23.04 -31.35 -1.55
CA LEU A 282 22.53 -30.03 -2.01
C LEU A 282 21.84 -29.20 -0.91
N ALA A 283 21.33 -29.84 0.14
CA ALA A 283 20.50 -29.18 1.16
C ALA A 283 20.84 -29.52 2.62
N ASP A 284 21.62 -30.58 2.91
CA ASP A 284 21.79 -31.06 4.29
C ASP A 284 22.68 -30.12 5.15
N GLY A 285 22.05 -29.38 6.08
CA GLY A 285 22.67 -28.86 7.31
C GLY A 285 23.68 -27.72 7.15
N GLN A 286 23.59 -26.95 6.07
CA GLN A 286 24.51 -25.85 5.75
C GLN A 286 23.91 -24.47 6.05
N ASP A 287 24.77 -23.46 6.18
CA ASP A 287 24.35 -22.08 6.41
C ASP A 287 23.44 -21.59 5.25
N PRO A 288 22.32 -20.89 5.52
CA PRO A 288 21.42 -20.38 4.49
C PRO A 288 22.12 -19.56 3.40
N LYS A 289 23.21 -18.86 3.73
CA LYS A 289 24.02 -18.14 2.75
C LYS A 289 24.66 -19.07 1.73
N PHE A 290 25.21 -20.20 2.20
CA PHE A 290 25.86 -21.20 1.34
C PHE A 290 24.84 -21.90 0.42
N ILE A 291 23.65 -22.18 0.94
CA ILE A 291 22.56 -22.77 0.16
C ILE A 291 22.06 -21.78 -0.91
N ALA A 292 21.91 -20.50 -0.59
CA ALA A 292 21.50 -19.48 -1.56
C ALA A 292 22.54 -19.24 -2.68
N GLU A 293 23.84 -19.26 -2.36
CA GLU A 293 24.91 -19.20 -3.35
C GLU A 293 24.86 -20.42 -4.30
N ARG A 294 24.60 -21.61 -3.75
CA ARG A 294 24.45 -22.84 -4.55
C ARG A 294 23.19 -22.85 -5.40
N ALA A 295 22.07 -22.33 -4.89
CA ALA A 295 20.86 -22.15 -5.68
C ALA A 295 21.14 -21.28 -6.92
N THR A 296 21.95 -20.22 -6.77
CA THR A 296 22.34 -19.34 -7.88
C THR A 296 23.28 -20.04 -8.88
N ALA A 297 24.15 -20.92 -8.39
CA ALA A 297 25.08 -21.69 -9.22
C ALA A 297 24.53 -23.05 -9.69
N PHE A 298 23.26 -23.36 -9.39
CA PHE A 298 22.69 -24.68 -9.63
C PHE A 298 22.59 -24.98 -11.12
N ARG A 299 23.11 -26.15 -11.52
CA ARG A 299 23.10 -26.62 -12.90
C ARG A 299 22.29 -27.91 -12.98
N PHE A 300 21.08 -27.77 -13.50
CA PHE A 300 20.15 -28.89 -13.65
C PHE A 300 20.72 -30.03 -14.52
N ASP A 301 21.54 -29.70 -15.52
CA ASP A 301 22.22 -30.67 -16.39
C ASP A 301 23.00 -31.74 -15.59
N LEU A 302 23.70 -31.32 -14.53
CA LEU A 302 24.55 -32.18 -13.69
C LEU A 302 23.74 -33.09 -12.76
N VAL A 303 22.49 -32.73 -12.49
CA VAL A 303 21.54 -33.53 -11.71
C VAL A 303 20.91 -34.59 -12.60
N LEU A 304 20.56 -34.23 -13.84
CA LEU A 304 20.05 -35.15 -14.85
C LEU A 304 21.03 -36.27 -15.21
N GLU A 305 22.34 -35.99 -15.18
CA GLU A 305 23.39 -36.98 -15.42
C GLU A 305 23.49 -38.05 -14.31
N GLN A 306 23.05 -37.73 -13.09
CA GLN A 306 23.09 -38.66 -11.94
C GLN A 306 21.92 -39.65 -11.94
N VAL A 307 20.85 -39.34 -12.67
CA VAL A 307 19.69 -40.22 -12.81
C VAL A 307 19.94 -41.14 -14.00
N THR A 308 20.02 -42.45 -13.78
CA THR A 308 20.29 -43.43 -14.85
C THR A 308 19.01 -43.91 -15.55
N ASP A 309 17.86 -43.75 -14.90
CA ASP A 309 16.56 -44.24 -15.35
C ASP A 309 15.80 -43.19 -16.17
N GLU A 310 15.39 -43.55 -17.39
CA GLU A 310 14.72 -42.65 -18.35
C GLU A 310 13.33 -42.20 -17.88
N GLU A 311 12.59 -43.04 -17.14
CA GLU A 311 11.28 -42.67 -16.60
C GLU A 311 11.43 -41.65 -15.45
N LYS A 312 12.40 -41.88 -14.56
CA LYS A 312 12.71 -40.95 -13.46
C LYS A 312 13.28 -39.63 -13.96
N LYS A 313 14.06 -39.64 -15.04
CA LYS A 313 14.53 -38.39 -15.69
C LYS A 313 13.35 -37.51 -16.11
N ALA A 314 12.34 -38.10 -16.76
CA ALA A 314 11.16 -37.36 -17.20
C ALA A 314 10.34 -36.80 -16.02
N GLU A 315 10.32 -37.49 -14.89
CA GLU A 315 9.65 -37.04 -13.66
C GLU A 315 10.41 -35.90 -12.97
N VAL A 316 11.74 -36.03 -12.84
CA VAL A 316 12.65 -35.00 -12.32
C VAL A 316 12.58 -33.72 -13.17
N GLU A 317 12.53 -33.84 -14.51
CA GLU A 317 12.34 -32.69 -15.41
C GLU A 317 11.01 -31.96 -15.18
N LYS A 318 9.92 -32.69 -14.92
CA LYS A 318 8.62 -32.09 -14.65
C LYS A 318 8.64 -31.32 -13.33
N VAL A 319 9.22 -31.91 -12.28
CA VAL A 319 9.36 -31.26 -10.97
C VAL A 319 10.21 -30.00 -11.09
N TYR A 320 11.36 -30.09 -11.76
CA TYR A 320 12.26 -28.96 -11.97
C TYR A 320 11.55 -27.79 -12.68
N LYS A 321 10.88 -28.04 -13.81
CA LYS A 321 10.16 -26.99 -14.55
C LYS A 321 9.11 -26.25 -13.73
N VAL A 322 8.50 -26.92 -12.76
CA VAL A 322 7.44 -26.33 -11.93
C VAL A 322 8.02 -25.57 -10.73
N GLN A 323 8.96 -26.18 -10.01
CA GLN A 323 9.47 -25.65 -8.75
C GLN A 323 10.62 -24.66 -8.95
N TRP A 324 11.42 -24.78 -10.02
CA TRP A 324 12.53 -23.86 -10.31
C TRP A 324 12.06 -22.42 -10.47
N GLN A 325 10.88 -22.20 -11.06
CA GLN A 325 10.31 -20.85 -11.19
C GLN A 325 10.17 -20.14 -9.84
N ASN A 326 9.87 -20.87 -8.76
CA ASN A 326 9.74 -20.28 -7.43
C ASN A 326 11.10 -19.86 -6.88
N VAL A 327 12.14 -20.68 -7.09
CA VAL A 327 13.51 -20.37 -6.68
C VAL A 327 14.05 -19.19 -7.49
N GLU A 328 13.84 -19.18 -8.81
CA GLU A 328 14.22 -18.08 -9.70
C GLU A 328 13.55 -16.77 -9.28
N ASN A 329 12.24 -16.79 -8.99
CA ASN A 329 11.54 -15.61 -8.49
C ASN A 329 12.11 -15.11 -7.15
N ALA A 330 12.48 -16.01 -6.23
CA ALA A 330 13.07 -15.64 -4.95
C ALA A 330 14.47 -15.02 -5.12
N ILE A 331 15.30 -15.56 -6.03
CA ILE A 331 16.61 -15.00 -6.39
C ILE A 331 16.43 -13.61 -7.01
N ASP A 332 15.55 -13.48 -8.00
CA ASP A 332 15.26 -12.22 -8.67
C ASP A 332 14.74 -11.16 -7.69
N GLU A 333 13.88 -11.55 -6.75
CA GLU A 333 13.33 -10.64 -5.73
C GLU A 333 14.41 -10.14 -4.78
N ARG A 334 15.27 -11.04 -4.26
CA ARG A 334 16.44 -10.67 -3.45
C ARG A 334 17.34 -9.72 -4.22
N ASP A 335 17.74 -10.10 -5.42
CA ASP A 335 18.72 -9.34 -6.22
C ASP A 335 18.17 -7.98 -6.61
N ARG A 336 16.89 -7.90 -6.98
CA ARG A 336 16.21 -6.63 -7.25
C ARG A 336 16.21 -5.74 -6.02
N LYS A 337 15.90 -6.28 -4.83
CA LYS A 337 15.86 -5.51 -3.58
C LYS A 337 17.26 -5.02 -3.19
N LEU A 338 18.26 -5.91 -3.20
CA LEU A 338 19.65 -5.57 -2.89
C LEU A 338 20.24 -4.58 -3.89
N ASN A 339 19.99 -4.76 -5.18
CA ASN A 339 20.47 -3.83 -6.21
C ASN A 339 19.81 -2.46 -6.10
N SER A 340 18.50 -2.42 -5.80
CA SER A 340 17.78 -1.17 -5.54
C SER A 340 18.40 -0.42 -4.35
N MET A 341 18.64 -1.11 -3.24
CA MET A 341 19.29 -0.51 -2.07
C MET A 341 20.72 -0.05 -2.39
N LYS A 342 21.54 -0.89 -3.05
CA LYS A 342 22.95 -0.56 -3.38
C LYS A 342 23.09 0.62 -4.33
N ARG A 343 22.19 0.72 -5.33
CA ARG A 343 22.16 1.83 -6.29
C ARG A 343 21.73 3.13 -5.62
N GLY A 344 20.91 3.02 -4.57
CA GLY A 344 20.27 4.16 -3.93
C GLY A 344 19.20 4.77 -4.85
N ASP A 345 18.58 5.83 -4.35
CA ASP A 345 17.48 6.48 -5.08
C ASP A 345 18.01 7.45 -6.12
N GLU A 346 17.50 7.31 -7.35
CA GLU A 346 17.78 8.24 -8.44
C GLU A 346 16.96 9.52 -8.25
N LEU A 347 17.51 10.44 -7.46
CA LEU A 347 16.92 11.77 -7.26
C LEU A 347 17.33 12.73 -8.38
N ARG A 348 16.44 13.70 -8.67
CA ARG A 348 16.69 14.77 -9.65
C ARG A 348 18.03 15.47 -9.38
N SER A 349 18.65 16.01 -10.43
CA SER A 349 19.90 16.76 -10.28
C SER A 349 19.72 17.92 -9.30
N GLY A 350 20.66 18.11 -8.37
CA GLY A 350 20.59 19.11 -7.29
C GLY A 350 19.74 18.74 -6.08
N VAL A 351 18.98 17.64 -6.11
CA VAL A 351 18.24 17.12 -4.95
C VAL A 351 19.13 16.17 -4.15
N LEU A 352 19.26 16.44 -2.85
CA LEU A 352 20.10 15.65 -1.94
C LEU A 352 19.29 14.53 -1.28
N GLN A 353 18.12 14.89 -0.74
CA GLN A 353 17.16 14.00 -0.11
C GLN A 353 15.74 14.43 -0.48
N MET A 354 14.82 13.47 -0.46
CA MET A 354 13.39 13.67 -0.64
C MET A 354 12.66 12.88 0.44
N VAL A 355 11.66 13.49 1.07
CA VAL A 355 10.75 12.78 1.97
C VAL A 355 9.38 12.76 1.34
N LYS A 356 8.77 11.57 1.30
CA LYS A 356 7.42 11.35 0.81
C LYS A 356 6.55 10.81 1.94
N ILE A 357 5.41 11.43 2.16
CA ILE A 357 4.47 11.09 3.23
C ILE A 357 3.14 10.74 2.61
N TYR A 358 2.55 9.65 3.09
CA TYR A 358 1.23 9.20 2.67
C TYR A 358 0.24 9.44 3.80
N ILE A 359 -0.80 10.21 3.52
CA ILE A 359 -1.88 10.51 4.45
C ILE A 359 -3.14 9.80 3.97
N ALA A 360 -3.69 8.94 4.82
CA ALA A 360 -5.00 8.34 4.61
C ALA A 360 -6.08 9.25 5.21
N THR A 361 -6.94 9.76 4.33
CA THR A 361 -8.11 10.57 4.68
C THR A 361 -9.37 9.72 4.54
N LYS A 362 -10.18 9.66 5.60
CA LYS A 362 -11.51 9.06 5.56
C LYS A 362 -12.51 10.15 5.14
N ARG A 363 -13.19 9.97 4.01
CA ARG A 363 -14.21 10.91 3.52
C ARG A 363 -15.59 10.28 3.65
N THR A 364 -16.39 10.84 4.55
CA THR A 364 -17.79 10.45 4.75
C THR A 364 -18.69 11.17 3.76
N ILE A 365 -19.74 10.49 3.32
CA ILE A 365 -20.74 11.07 2.42
C ILE A 365 -21.38 12.32 3.06
N SER A 366 -21.47 13.40 2.28
CA SER A 366 -21.86 14.72 2.76
C SER A 366 -22.82 15.42 1.79
N VAL A 367 -23.52 16.45 2.28
CA VAL A 367 -24.33 17.32 1.42
C VAL A 367 -23.45 17.96 0.35
N GLY A 368 -23.91 17.94 -0.90
CA GLY A 368 -23.15 18.38 -2.07
C GLY A 368 -22.42 17.25 -2.81
N ASP A 369 -22.28 16.07 -2.21
CA ASP A 369 -21.71 14.92 -2.90
C ASP A 369 -22.64 14.42 -4.01
N LYS A 370 -22.03 13.89 -5.07
CA LYS A 370 -22.74 13.38 -6.25
C LYS A 370 -22.91 11.87 -6.16
N MET A 371 -24.14 11.41 -6.36
CA MET A 371 -24.47 10.00 -6.46
C MET A 371 -25.08 9.68 -7.82
N ALA A 372 -24.98 8.41 -8.24
CA ALA A 372 -25.60 7.94 -9.46
C ALA A 372 -25.99 6.46 -9.36
N GLY A 373 -27.09 6.09 -10.02
CA GLY A 373 -27.42 4.71 -10.33
C GLY A 373 -26.86 4.28 -11.69
N ARG A 374 -26.95 2.97 -11.97
CA ARG A 374 -26.45 2.38 -13.23
C ARG A 374 -27.26 2.76 -14.47
N HIS A 375 -28.46 3.33 -14.29
CA HIS A 375 -29.36 3.72 -15.37
C HIS A 375 -29.21 5.18 -15.80
N GLY A 376 -28.12 5.84 -15.41
CA GLY A 376 -27.87 7.24 -15.77
C GLY A 376 -28.61 8.26 -14.92
N ASN A 377 -29.41 7.81 -13.94
CA ASN A 377 -29.96 8.67 -12.90
C ASN A 377 -28.81 9.19 -12.03
N LYS A 378 -28.59 10.50 -12.05
CA LYS A 378 -27.54 11.20 -11.30
C LYS A 378 -28.21 12.23 -10.42
N GLY A 379 -27.62 12.50 -9.27
CA GLY A 379 -28.12 13.53 -8.39
C GLY A 379 -27.09 14.00 -7.39
N VAL A 380 -27.41 15.12 -6.75
CA VAL A 380 -26.58 15.71 -5.69
C VAL A 380 -27.33 15.59 -4.38
N ILE A 381 -26.63 15.21 -3.33
CA ILE A 381 -27.23 15.09 -2.00
C ILE A 381 -27.57 16.50 -1.52
N ALA A 382 -28.85 16.79 -1.38
CA ALA A 382 -29.33 18.09 -0.91
C ALA A 382 -29.53 18.11 0.60
N LYS A 383 -29.90 16.97 1.19
CA LYS A 383 -30.14 16.86 2.63
C LYS A 383 -29.87 15.47 3.16
N ILE A 384 -29.34 15.42 4.37
CA ILE A 384 -29.25 14.22 5.21
C ILE A 384 -30.35 14.38 6.28
N LEU A 385 -31.32 13.47 6.31
CA LEU A 385 -32.42 13.50 7.27
C LEU A 385 -32.17 12.56 8.44
N PRO A 386 -32.55 12.94 9.67
CA PRO A 386 -32.60 12.01 10.80
C PRO A 386 -33.46 10.78 10.48
N ILE A 387 -33.14 9.64 11.09
CA ILE A 387 -33.81 8.36 10.82
C ILE A 387 -35.31 8.45 11.15
N GLU A 388 -35.67 9.16 12.21
CA GLU A 388 -37.04 9.39 12.67
C GLU A 388 -37.91 10.22 11.70
N ASP A 389 -37.27 11.03 10.86
CA ASP A 389 -37.94 11.87 9.86
C ASP A 389 -38.09 11.14 8.50
N MET A 390 -37.42 9.99 8.34
CA MET A 390 -37.51 9.21 7.11
C MET A 390 -38.85 8.47 7.03
N PRO A 391 -39.53 8.47 5.88
CA PRO A 391 -40.67 7.58 5.66
C PRO A 391 -40.25 6.12 5.87
N PHE A 392 -41.17 5.28 6.36
CA PHE A 392 -40.88 3.91 6.75
C PHE A 392 -41.90 2.91 6.17
N LEU A 393 -41.47 1.65 6.08
CA LEU A 393 -42.30 0.52 5.68
C LEU A 393 -43.27 0.12 6.80
N PRO A 394 -44.34 -0.66 6.53
CA PRO A 394 -45.31 -1.05 7.55
C PRO A 394 -44.74 -1.79 8.78
N ASP A 395 -43.56 -2.38 8.65
CA ASP A 395 -42.82 -3.05 9.73
C ASP A 395 -41.96 -2.09 10.57
N GLY A 396 -41.93 -0.80 10.23
CA GLY A 396 -41.13 0.23 10.88
C GLY A 396 -39.77 0.47 10.24
N THR A 397 -39.39 -0.24 9.17
CA THR A 397 -38.07 -0.06 8.54
C THR A 397 -38.00 1.27 7.78
N PRO A 398 -37.10 2.21 8.14
CA PRO A 398 -36.98 3.49 7.45
C PRO A 398 -36.39 3.33 6.04
N ILE A 399 -36.81 4.17 5.10
CA ILE A 399 -36.21 4.29 3.78
C ILE A 399 -34.81 4.92 3.92
N GLN A 400 -33.88 4.53 3.04
CA GLN A 400 -32.49 4.98 3.12
C GLN A 400 -32.17 6.11 2.14
N ILE A 401 -32.78 6.09 0.94
CA ILE A 401 -32.64 7.15 -0.05
C ILE A 401 -34.01 7.51 -0.63
N MET A 402 -34.30 8.80 -0.78
CA MET A 402 -35.48 9.28 -1.50
C MET A 402 -35.09 9.94 -2.82
N LEU A 403 -35.74 9.51 -3.89
CA LEU A 403 -35.56 10.03 -5.25
C LEU A 403 -36.86 10.66 -5.76
N ASN A 404 -36.72 11.65 -6.62
CA ASN A 404 -37.85 12.31 -7.25
C ASN A 404 -38.50 11.38 -8.30
N PRO A 405 -39.80 11.04 -8.19
CA PRO A 405 -40.48 10.22 -9.18
C PRO A 405 -40.57 10.90 -10.55
N LEU A 406 -40.58 12.25 -10.59
CA LEU A 406 -40.70 13.01 -11.84
C LEU A 406 -39.47 12.90 -12.75
N GLY A 407 -38.30 12.54 -12.19
CA GLY A 407 -37.08 12.32 -12.96
C GLY A 407 -37.09 11.04 -13.81
N VAL A 408 -38.01 10.11 -13.54
CA VAL A 408 -38.12 8.83 -14.26
C VAL A 408 -38.82 8.97 -15.61
N PRO A 409 -40.04 9.54 -15.74
CA PRO A 409 -40.72 9.61 -17.03
C PRO A 409 -40.11 10.63 -18.00
N SER A 410 -39.38 11.63 -17.49
CA SER A 410 -38.77 12.67 -18.32
C SER A 410 -37.46 12.24 -19.00
N ARG A 411 -36.85 11.13 -18.57
CA ARG A 411 -35.56 10.63 -19.03
C ARG A 411 -35.71 9.25 -19.63
#